data_AF-A0A6J7I230-F1
#
_entry.id   AF-A0A6J7I230-F1
#
_cell.length_a   1.000
_cell.length_b   1.000
_cell.length_c   1.000
_cell.angle_alpha   90.00
_cell.angle_beta   90.00
_cell.angle_gamma   90.00
#
_symmetry.space_group_name_H-M   'P 1'
#
loop_
_entity.id
_entity.type
_entity.pdbx_description
1 polymer ?
#
loop_
_entity_poly.entity_id
_entity_poly.type
_entity_poly.pdbx_seq_one_letter_code
_entity_poly.pdbx_strand_id
1 'polypeptide(L)'
;MVFTGAVSDAELIDLLRGATLVVFPSLYEGLGLPILEAQACGAAVICGDNSSLRELVSDPSARFDAESVPDIASVIERFLLDPRARQELATTAVDKRYQWSEVARLVADTYKKYLDAPFDSEVIAAAQESGVVSRPFRLALASPMPPQLCGPAGYFADLVKYLPDLCELTVFTSADPLEVELPREVRVERLDALEVIEAIEGPFDEVLYFLGNSEFHIAELLQLQRRPGAVFLHDARLTILYTEMHRRYPNLMDETFGQALHRMYPGRYPAPMGGAQYLPLDEEGVFGVLMVADVARLATRLFVHSEHAADLIELDCGRRAEVLFPIPCPVAEQNEAERNDAPAESHSEKSTGRPLIASFGFVSPAKRSELLVDLMQDLPQADLALVGHSGESFLEDLRTAAQAQGTADQVTVTGKVASSEYQDWLSKTTIAVQLRLFSNGESSASVGETLAAGIPTVVTDIGTFSEYPDDTVVKLPRNVSRLELAKALSDLLADEPRLAALSAAGRAYAARNTYQLAAEKLSSELSQSALNSGT
;
A
#
# COMPACT_ATOMS: atom_id res chain seq x y z
N MET A 1 16.37 49.40 -31.54
CA MET A 1 16.00 47.97 -31.43
C MET A 1 16.17 47.57 -29.99
N VAL A 2 15.15 46.95 -29.38
CA VAL A 2 15.16 46.50 -27.99
C VAL A 2 14.97 44.99 -28.01
N PHE A 3 15.84 44.25 -27.34
CA PHE A 3 15.67 42.82 -27.09
C PHE A 3 15.18 42.67 -25.65
N THR A 4 13.94 42.23 -25.49
CA THR A 4 13.27 42.21 -24.18
C THR A 4 13.73 41.06 -23.29
N GLY A 5 14.30 40.00 -23.87
CA GLY A 5 14.45 38.72 -23.17
C GLY A 5 13.09 38.09 -22.89
N ALA A 6 13.02 37.22 -21.88
CA ALA A 6 11.75 36.69 -21.39
C ALA A 6 10.96 37.80 -20.69
N VAL A 7 9.68 37.93 -21.03
CA VAL A 7 8.74 38.86 -20.40
C VAL A 7 7.60 38.06 -19.80
N SER A 8 6.93 38.62 -18.79
CA SER A 8 5.71 38.02 -18.23
C SER A 8 4.54 38.10 -19.22
N ASP A 9 3.52 37.27 -19.03
CA ASP A 9 2.31 37.28 -19.88
C ASP A 9 1.62 38.65 -19.89
N ALA A 10 1.59 39.34 -18.75
CA ALA A 10 1.01 40.68 -18.64
C ALA A 10 1.79 41.69 -19.50
N GLU A 11 3.13 41.65 -19.44
CA GLU A 11 4.00 42.51 -20.25
C GLU A 11 3.88 42.17 -21.74
N LEU A 12 3.79 40.89 -22.09
CA LEU A 12 3.59 40.45 -23.47
C LEU A 12 2.26 40.98 -24.03
N ILE A 13 1.17 40.87 -23.26
CA ILE A 13 -0.14 41.41 -23.64
C ILE A 13 -0.08 42.92 -23.86
N ASP A 14 0.59 43.66 -22.98
CA ASP A 14 0.73 45.11 -23.11
C ASP A 14 1.57 45.49 -24.33
N LEU A 15 2.65 44.75 -24.61
CA LEU A 15 3.46 44.92 -25.81
C LEU A 15 2.66 44.65 -27.09
N LEU A 16 1.88 43.57 -27.13
CA LEU A 16 1.05 43.21 -28.29
C LEU A 16 -0.08 44.21 -28.52
N ARG A 17 -0.79 44.65 -27.47
CA ARG A 17 -1.82 45.69 -27.56
C ARG A 17 -1.26 47.05 -28.00
N GLY A 18 -0.03 47.36 -27.60
CA GLY A 18 0.67 48.58 -27.98
C GLY A 18 1.37 48.52 -29.33
N ALA A 19 1.45 47.34 -29.96
CA ALA A 19 2.17 47.17 -31.22
C ALA A 19 1.38 47.76 -32.40
N THR A 20 2.02 48.63 -33.17
CA THR A 20 1.47 49.08 -34.45
C THR A 20 1.38 47.91 -35.43
N LEU A 21 2.43 47.09 -35.51
CA LEU A 21 2.52 45.96 -36.43
C LEU A 21 3.38 44.86 -35.78
N VAL A 22 2.88 43.63 -35.79
CA VAL A 22 3.62 42.44 -35.37
C VAL A 22 4.15 41.74 -36.61
N VAL A 23 5.45 41.50 -36.64
CA VAL A 23 6.13 40.83 -37.75
C VAL A 23 6.63 39.48 -37.26
N PHE A 24 6.17 38.41 -37.89
CA PHE A 24 6.48 37.04 -37.48
C PHE A 24 7.18 36.27 -38.63
N PRO A 25 8.49 36.47 -38.83
CA PRO A 25 9.23 35.93 -39.97
C PRO A 25 9.77 34.52 -39.71
N SER A 26 8.96 33.63 -39.13
CA SER A 26 9.39 32.26 -38.85
C SER A 26 9.58 31.48 -40.15
N LEU A 27 10.65 30.69 -40.24
CA LEU A 27 10.93 29.80 -41.38
C LEU A 27 10.08 28.52 -41.32
N TYR A 28 9.60 28.14 -40.14
CA TYR A 28 8.76 26.98 -39.91
C TYR A 28 8.05 27.07 -38.56
N GLU A 29 6.74 26.81 -38.55
CA GLU A 29 5.96 26.63 -37.33
C GLU A 29 5.06 25.40 -37.40
N GLY A 30 4.71 24.87 -36.23
CA GLY A 30 3.67 23.86 -36.10
C GLY A 30 2.27 24.46 -36.26
N LEU A 31 1.88 25.37 -35.34
CA LEU A 31 0.63 26.12 -35.42
C LEU A 31 0.89 27.63 -35.59
N GLY A 32 1.77 28.21 -34.78
CA GLY A 32 2.05 29.65 -34.77
C GLY A 32 1.24 30.42 -33.72
N LEU A 33 1.25 29.94 -32.47
CA LEU A 33 0.54 30.58 -31.34
C LEU A 33 0.80 32.10 -31.19
N PRO A 34 2.02 32.62 -31.41
CA PRO A 34 2.26 34.06 -31.32
C PRO A 34 1.39 34.91 -32.27
N ILE A 35 0.98 34.37 -33.42
CA ILE A 35 0.06 35.05 -34.35
C ILE A 35 -1.34 35.14 -33.74
N LEU A 36 -1.83 34.04 -33.17
CA LEU A 36 -3.15 33.98 -32.54
C LEU A 36 -3.22 34.89 -31.30
N GLU A 37 -2.16 34.93 -30.51
CA GLU A 37 -2.02 35.81 -29.34
C GLU A 37 -2.04 37.30 -29.75
N ALA A 38 -1.31 37.65 -30.81
CA ALA A 38 -1.28 39.00 -31.36
C ALA A 38 -2.64 39.41 -31.94
N GLN A 39 -3.30 38.54 -32.71
CA GLN A 39 -4.67 38.75 -33.22
C GLN A 39 -5.69 38.89 -32.07
N ALA A 40 -5.58 38.07 -31.02
CA ALA A 40 -6.45 38.16 -29.84
C ALA A 40 -6.26 39.48 -29.07
N CYS A 41 -5.06 40.05 -29.10
CA CYS A 41 -4.76 41.37 -28.55
C CYS A 41 -5.19 42.53 -29.46
N GLY A 42 -5.71 42.25 -30.66
CA GLY A 42 -6.11 43.27 -31.64
C GLY A 42 -4.94 43.88 -32.41
N ALA A 43 -3.79 43.20 -32.45
CA ALA A 43 -2.63 43.65 -33.20
C ALA A 43 -2.74 43.21 -34.67
N ALA A 44 -2.27 44.06 -35.59
CA ALA A 44 -2.10 43.67 -36.99
C ALA A 44 -0.85 42.78 -37.12
N VAL A 45 -1.00 41.58 -37.70
CA VAL A 45 0.07 40.61 -37.82
C VAL A 45 0.38 40.33 -39.29
N ILE A 46 1.67 40.39 -39.64
CA ILE A 46 2.20 39.90 -40.91
C ILE A 46 3.16 38.74 -40.65
N CYS A 47 3.20 37.74 -41.53
CA CYS A 47 3.95 36.50 -41.28
C CYS A 47 4.60 35.92 -42.55
N GLY A 48 5.43 34.90 -42.36
CA GLY A 48 5.94 34.10 -43.47
C GLY A 48 4.83 33.41 -44.27
N ASP A 49 4.99 33.30 -45.60
CA ASP A 49 4.12 32.53 -46.49
C ASP A 49 4.55 31.05 -46.49
N ASN A 50 4.53 30.39 -45.33
CA ASN A 50 4.94 28.99 -45.19
C ASN A 50 4.10 28.26 -44.13
N SER A 51 4.30 26.93 -44.03
CA SER A 51 3.77 26.07 -42.96
C SER A 51 2.29 26.34 -42.61
N SER A 52 1.94 26.28 -41.32
CA SER A 52 0.60 26.58 -40.79
C SER A 52 0.25 28.07 -40.83
N LEU A 53 1.21 28.96 -41.06
CA LEU A 53 0.98 30.42 -41.02
C LEU A 53 0.01 30.88 -42.11
N ARG A 54 0.00 30.18 -43.25
CA ARG A 54 -0.96 30.39 -44.35
C ARG A 54 -2.42 30.18 -43.91
N GLU A 55 -2.64 29.36 -42.89
CA GLU A 55 -3.96 29.05 -42.34
C GLU A 55 -4.39 30.09 -41.29
N LEU A 56 -3.44 30.74 -40.61
CA LEU A 56 -3.70 31.73 -39.57
C LEU A 56 -3.86 33.16 -40.10
N VAL A 57 -3.10 33.53 -41.14
CA VAL A 57 -3.21 34.82 -41.83
C VAL A 57 -3.70 34.54 -43.24
N SER A 58 -5.01 34.64 -43.44
CA SER A 58 -5.65 34.26 -44.70
C SER A 58 -5.37 35.23 -45.84
N ASP A 59 -5.18 36.52 -45.54
CA ASP A 59 -4.82 37.55 -46.53
C ASP A 59 -3.40 37.33 -47.07
N PRO A 60 -3.24 36.96 -48.36
CA PRO A 60 -1.92 36.78 -48.96
C PRO A 60 -1.10 38.07 -48.98
N SER A 61 -1.74 39.24 -48.95
CA SER A 61 -1.05 40.53 -48.98
C SER A 61 -0.25 40.81 -47.71
N ALA A 62 -0.63 40.15 -46.61
CA ALA A 62 -0.02 40.19 -45.27
C ALA A 62 1.02 39.08 -45.05
N ARG A 63 1.34 38.31 -46.10
CA ARG A 63 2.35 37.25 -46.06
C ARG A 63 3.56 37.62 -46.91
N PHE A 64 4.74 37.17 -46.52
CA PHE A 64 6.00 37.42 -47.22
C PHE A 64 6.85 36.15 -47.30
N ASP A 65 7.77 36.08 -48.25
CA ASP A 65 8.84 35.10 -48.27
C ASP A 65 9.81 35.36 -47.12
N ALA A 66 9.81 34.46 -46.12
CA ALA A 66 10.62 34.58 -44.91
C ALA A 66 12.14 34.47 -45.18
N GLU A 67 12.55 33.98 -46.35
CA GLU A 67 13.96 33.95 -46.78
C GLU A 67 14.38 35.21 -47.56
N SER A 68 13.43 36.08 -47.91
CA SER A 68 13.66 37.26 -48.75
C SER A 68 13.55 38.56 -47.95
N VAL A 69 14.70 39.10 -47.54
CA VAL A 69 14.79 40.41 -46.87
C VAL A 69 14.07 41.53 -47.64
N PRO A 70 14.19 41.65 -48.98
CA PRO A 70 13.46 42.66 -49.75
C PRO A 70 11.93 42.51 -49.67
N ASP A 71 11.44 41.28 -49.62
CA ASP A 71 9.99 41.01 -49.56
C ASP A 71 9.43 41.32 -48.17
N ILE A 72 10.12 40.89 -47.11
CA ILE A 72 9.80 41.25 -45.72
C ILE A 72 9.72 42.78 -45.57
N ALA A 73 10.70 43.51 -46.08
CA ALA A 73 10.74 44.97 -46.01
C ALA A 73 9.57 45.62 -46.75
N SER A 74 9.22 45.12 -47.95
CA SER A 74 8.11 45.64 -48.75
C SER A 74 6.75 45.46 -48.06
N VAL A 75 6.52 44.30 -47.43
CA VAL A 75 5.28 44.02 -46.70
C VAL A 75 5.20 44.85 -45.41
N ILE A 76 6.30 44.99 -44.66
CA ILE A 76 6.37 45.89 -43.49
C ILE A 76 6.03 47.32 -43.90
N GLU A 77 6.67 47.85 -44.95
CA GLU A 77 6.46 49.23 -45.42
C GLU A 77 5.00 49.47 -45.81
N ARG A 78 4.40 48.55 -46.56
CA ARG A 78 2.99 48.61 -46.95
C ARG A 78 2.07 48.79 -45.75
N PHE A 79 2.18 47.92 -44.73
CA PHE A 79 1.28 47.96 -43.57
C PHE A 79 1.60 49.07 -42.58
N LEU A 80 2.82 49.61 -42.58
CA LEU A 80 3.13 50.84 -41.84
C LEU A 80 2.53 52.08 -42.50
N LEU A 81 2.58 52.16 -43.83
CA LEU A 81 2.12 53.32 -44.61
C LEU A 81 0.63 53.31 -44.96
N ASP A 82 -0.07 52.18 -44.84
CA ASP A 82 -1.51 52.07 -45.04
C ASP A 82 -2.23 51.73 -43.72
N PRO A 83 -2.69 52.75 -42.97
CA PRO A 83 -3.46 52.55 -41.74
C PRO A 83 -4.76 51.78 -41.93
N ARG A 84 -5.36 51.84 -43.13
CA ARG A 84 -6.62 51.15 -43.42
C ARG A 84 -6.38 49.66 -43.57
N ALA A 85 -5.42 49.26 -44.40
CA ALA A 85 -5.04 47.86 -44.55
C ALA A 85 -4.62 47.23 -43.21
N ARG A 86 -3.89 48.01 -42.39
CA ARG A 86 -3.50 47.59 -41.03
C ARG A 86 -4.70 47.41 -40.10
N GLN A 87 -5.66 48.34 -40.13
CA GLN A 87 -6.87 48.24 -39.32
C GLN A 87 -7.72 47.03 -39.72
N GLU A 88 -7.82 46.74 -41.02
CA GLU A 88 -8.54 45.57 -41.53
C GLU A 88 -7.93 44.25 -40.99
N LEU A 89 -6.60 44.14 -40.93
CA LEU A 89 -5.92 43.01 -40.27
C LEU A 89 -6.19 42.96 -38.77
N ALA A 90 -6.07 44.08 -38.06
CA ALA A 90 -6.26 44.16 -36.60
C ALA A 90 -7.68 43.79 -36.15
N THR A 91 -8.69 43.99 -37.00
CA THR A 91 -10.08 43.61 -36.71
C THR A 91 -10.42 42.17 -37.11
N THR A 92 -9.46 41.41 -37.63
CA THR A 92 -9.67 40.00 -37.95
C THR A 92 -9.82 39.24 -36.64
N ALA A 93 -11.04 38.77 -36.37
CA ALA A 93 -11.31 37.98 -35.18
C ALA A 93 -10.56 36.65 -35.26
N VAL A 94 -9.97 36.23 -34.13
CA VAL A 94 -9.42 34.88 -33.99
C VAL A 94 -10.54 33.87 -34.23
N ASP A 95 -10.31 32.93 -35.15
CA ASP A 95 -11.26 31.87 -35.45
C ASP A 95 -11.55 31.08 -34.18
N LYS A 96 -12.85 30.90 -33.87
CA LYS A 96 -13.32 30.18 -32.69
C LYS A 96 -12.78 28.76 -32.61
N ARG A 97 -12.43 28.14 -33.74
CA ARG A 97 -11.82 26.80 -33.80
C ARG A 97 -10.49 26.70 -33.08
N TYR A 98 -9.79 27.81 -32.88
CA TYR A 98 -8.54 27.86 -32.12
C TYR A 98 -8.74 28.18 -30.62
N GLN A 99 -9.98 28.37 -30.16
CA GLN A 99 -10.25 28.51 -28.72
C GLN A 99 -10.10 27.17 -28.02
N TRP A 100 -9.46 27.17 -26.85
CA TRP A 100 -9.21 25.97 -26.06
C TRP A 100 -10.48 25.14 -25.79
N SER A 101 -11.64 25.79 -25.61
CA SER A 101 -12.92 25.10 -25.43
C SER A 101 -13.36 24.32 -26.66
N GLU A 102 -13.17 24.87 -27.86
CA GLU A 102 -13.51 24.19 -29.12
C GLU A 102 -12.50 23.10 -29.46
N VAL A 103 -11.21 23.32 -29.20
CA VAL A 103 -10.17 22.31 -29.35
C VAL A 103 -10.45 21.12 -28.42
N ALA A 104 -10.72 21.37 -27.14
CA ALA A 104 -11.05 20.33 -26.17
C ALA A 104 -12.33 19.57 -26.57
N ARG A 105 -13.37 20.28 -27.00
CA ARG A 105 -14.61 19.66 -27.49
C ARG A 105 -14.35 18.80 -28.72
N LEU A 106 -13.59 19.28 -29.71
CA LEU A 106 -13.29 18.54 -30.94
C LEU A 106 -12.47 17.28 -30.64
N VAL A 107 -11.49 17.35 -29.74
CA VAL A 107 -10.71 16.19 -29.29
C VAL A 107 -11.64 15.19 -28.59
N ALA A 108 -12.45 15.63 -27.62
CA ALA A 108 -13.38 14.77 -26.90
C ALA A 108 -14.41 14.10 -27.83
N ASP A 109 -15.02 14.86 -28.76
CA ASP A 109 -15.97 14.34 -29.74
C ASP A 109 -15.31 13.33 -30.68
N THR A 110 -14.05 13.55 -31.05
CA THR A 110 -13.29 12.62 -31.88
C THR A 110 -13.00 11.32 -31.14
N TYR A 111 -12.55 11.40 -29.88
CA TYR A 111 -12.35 10.21 -29.04
C TYR A 111 -13.65 9.45 -28.84
N LYS A 112 -14.74 10.15 -28.51
CA LYS A 112 -16.07 9.55 -28.35
C LYS A 112 -16.53 8.85 -29.63
N LYS A 113 -16.34 9.48 -30.79
CA LYS A 113 -16.65 8.88 -32.10
C LYS A 113 -15.88 7.56 -32.33
N TYR A 114 -14.62 7.47 -31.91
CA TYR A 114 -13.82 6.26 -32.09
C TYR A 114 -14.00 5.22 -30.98
N LEU A 115 -14.42 5.63 -29.78
CA LEU A 115 -14.82 4.72 -28.70
C LEU A 115 -16.20 4.10 -28.97
N ASP A 116 -17.12 4.84 -29.61
CA ASP A 116 -18.47 4.38 -29.97
C ASP A 116 -18.52 3.67 -31.34
N ALA A 117 -17.50 3.86 -32.19
CA ALA A 117 -17.33 3.05 -33.39
C ALA A 117 -16.83 1.66 -32.99
N PRO A 118 -17.40 0.55 -33.50
CA PRO A 118 -16.78 -0.75 -33.32
C PRO A 118 -15.39 -0.68 -33.93
N PHE A 119 -14.36 -0.73 -33.10
CA PHE A 119 -13.02 -0.99 -33.55
C PHE A 119 -13.07 -2.24 -34.42
N ASP A 120 -12.40 -2.20 -35.57
CA ASP A 120 -12.40 -3.29 -36.53
C ASP A 120 -12.02 -4.57 -35.80
N SER A 121 -13.00 -5.48 -35.64
CA SER A 121 -12.87 -6.66 -34.79
C SER A 121 -11.73 -7.55 -35.24
N GLU A 122 -11.38 -7.47 -36.53
CA GLU A 122 -10.23 -8.16 -37.12
C GLU A 122 -8.88 -7.57 -36.66
N VAL A 123 -8.78 -6.26 -36.40
CA VAL A 123 -7.55 -5.62 -35.92
C VAL A 123 -7.32 -5.91 -34.44
N ILE A 124 -8.38 -5.92 -33.63
CA ILE A 124 -8.30 -6.34 -32.22
C ILE A 124 -7.99 -7.83 -32.13
N ALA A 125 -8.68 -8.68 -32.91
CA ALA A 125 -8.42 -10.11 -32.95
C ALA A 125 -6.99 -10.41 -33.42
N ALA A 126 -6.49 -9.71 -34.45
CA ALA A 126 -5.11 -9.87 -34.92
C ALA A 126 -4.07 -9.37 -33.91
N ALA A 127 -4.35 -8.29 -33.15
CA ALA A 127 -3.47 -7.79 -32.08
C ALA A 127 -3.46 -8.73 -30.86
N GLN A 128 -4.59 -9.37 -30.54
CA GLN A 128 -4.72 -10.37 -29.49
C GLN A 128 -4.08 -11.72 -29.90
N GLU A 129 -4.28 -12.17 -31.14
CA GLU A 129 -3.70 -13.40 -31.70
C GLU A 129 -2.18 -13.29 -31.91
N SER A 130 -1.65 -12.09 -32.17
CA SER A 130 -0.22 -11.90 -32.34
C SER A 130 0.56 -11.84 -31.02
N GLY A 131 -0.12 -11.69 -29.87
CA GLY A 131 0.53 -11.65 -28.55
C GLY A 131 1.50 -10.47 -28.36
N VAL A 132 1.47 -9.46 -29.25
CA VAL A 132 2.48 -8.40 -29.32
C VAL A 132 2.19 -7.23 -28.37
N VAL A 133 0.98 -7.09 -27.81
CA VAL A 133 0.71 -6.08 -26.77
C VAL A 133 -0.32 -6.61 -25.76
N SER A 134 0.13 -7.29 -24.69
CA SER A 134 -0.66 -7.33 -23.46
C SER A 134 -0.43 -6.01 -22.73
N ARG A 135 -1.47 -5.19 -22.56
CA ARG A 135 -1.38 -4.10 -21.59
C ARG A 135 -1.01 -4.72 -20.22
N PRO A 136 -0.12 -4.09 -19.44
CA PRO A 136 0.24 -4.63 -18.13
C PRO A 136 -1.02 -4.80 -17.27
N PHE A 137 -1.07 -5.88 -16.49
CA PHE A 137 -2.15 -6.14 -15.55
C PHE A 137 -2.23 -4.98 -14.56
N ARG A 138 -3.39 -4.32 -14.46
CA ARG A 138 -3.62 -3.15 -13.61
C ARG A 138 -4.23 -3.59 -12.29
N LEU A 139 -3.48 -3.46 -11.20
CA LEU A 139 -3.89 -3.85 -9.86
C LEU A 139 -4.13 -2.62 -8.98
N ALA A 140 -5.34 -2.51 -8.44
CA ALA A 140 -5.62 -1.63 -7.31
C ALA A 140 -5.44 -2.42 -6.01
N LEU A 141 -4.53 -1.98 -5.14
CA LEU A 141 -4.31 -2.57 -3.82
C LEU A 141 -4.80 -1.62 -2.75
N ALA A 142 -5.89 -1.96 -2.06
CA ALA A 142 -6.47 -1.20 -0.98
C ALA A 142 -5.99 -1.72 0.39
N SER A 143 -5.29 -0.90 1.16
CA SER A 143 -4.73 -1.29 2.45
C SER A 143 -4.40 -0.07 3.34
N PRO A 144 -4.46 -0.22 4.68
CA PRO A 144 -3.74 0.65 5.58
C PRO A 144 -2.23 0.62 5.28
N MET A 145 -1.57 1.77 5.43
CA MET A 145 -0.13 1.93 5.18
C MET A 145 0.55 2.70 6.32
N PRO A 146 1.86 2.49 6.57
CA PRO A 146 2.61 3.35 7.47
C PRO A 146 2.42 4.83 7.07
N PRO A 147 2.27 5.76 8.02
CA PRO A 147 2.57 5.65 9.46
C PRO A 147 1.41 5.11 10.34
N GLN A 148 0.32 4.60 9.77
CA GLN A 148 -0.77 4.02 10.57
C GLN A 148 -0.27 2.84 11.41
N LEU A 149 -0.59 2.85 12.70
CA LEU A 149 -0.07 1.88 13.68
C LEU A 149 -0.92 0.61 13.73
N CYS A 150 -1.13 -0.04 12.58
CA CYS A 150 -1.67 -1.40 12.55
C CYS A 150 -0.56 -2.38 12.16
N GLY A 151 -0.52 -3.54 12.84
CA GLY A 151 0.50 -4.56 12.60
C GLY A 151 0.68 -4.92 11.12
N PRO A 152 -0.40 -5.13 10.35
CA PRO A 152 -0.30 -5.47 8.94
C PRO A 152 0.22 -4.36 8.01
N ALA A 153 0.17 -3.07 8.39
CA ALA A 153 0.59 -1.98 7.50
C ALA A 153 2.07 -2.11 7.07
N GLY A 154 2.97 -2.40 8.00
CA GLY A 154 4.39 -2.61 7.67
C GLY A 154 4.61 -3.83 6.76
N TYR A 155 3.88 -4.92 7.05
CA TYR A 155 3.89 -6.12 6.26
C TYR A 155 3.44 -5.87 4.80
N PHE A 156 2.35 -5.13 4.59
CA PHE A 156 1.88 -4.81 3.24
C PHE A 156 2.82 -3.85 2.51
N ALA A 157 3.43 -2.90 3.21
CA ALA A 157 4.44 -2.03 2.63
C ALA A 157 5.66 -2.82 2.14
N ASP A 158 6.08 -3.87 2.84
CA ASP A 158 7.15 -4.76 2.39
C ASP A 158 6.76 -5.59 1.16
N LEU A 159 5.52 -6.11 1.11
CA LEU A 159 5.01 -6.85 -0.05
C LEU A 159 4.93 -5.96 -1.30
N VAL A 160 4.44 -4.72 -1.14
CA VAL A 160 4.24 -3.76 -2.23
C VAL A 160 5.54 -3.43 -2.97
N LYS A 161 6.70 -3.53 -2.34
CA LYS A 161 8.01 -3.26 -2.97
C LYS A 161 8.31 -4.18 -4.17
N TYR A 162 7.69 -5.35 -4.24
CA TYR A 162 7.96 -6.37 -5.26
C TYR A 162 6.89 -6.44 -6.36
N LEU A 163 5.74 -5.75 -6.18
CA LEU A 163 4.63 -5.80 -7.12
C LEU A 163 4.80 -4.94 -8.40
N PRO A 164 5.51 -3.79 -8.39
CA PRO A 164 5.71 -2.96 -9.59
C PRO A 164 6.43 -3.67 -10.74
N ASP A 165 7.30 -4.65 -10.43
CA ASP A 165 7.99 -5.46 -11.43
C ASP A 165 7.06 -6.48 -12.11
N LEU A 166 5.88 -6.72 -11.53
CA LEU A 166 4.94 -7.76 -11.92
C LEU A 166 3.63 -7.23 -12.50
N CYS A 167 3.25 -5.98 -12.19
CA CYS A 167 1.98 -5.38 -12.59
C CYS A 167 2.01 -3.84 -12.54
N GLU A 168 1.09 -3.19 -13.24
CA GLU A 168 0.81 -1.75 -13.05
C GLU A 168 0.05 -1.57 -11.75
N LEU A 169 0.74 -1.12 -10.69
CA LEU A 169 0.21 -1.04 -9.34
C LEU A 169 -0.24 0.38 -8.98
N THR A 170 -1.45 0.49 -8.42
CA THR A 170 -1.87 1.67 -7.63
C THR A 170 -2.26 1.22 -6.23
N VAL A 171 -1.63 1.81 -5.22
CA VAL A 171 -1.97 1.62 -3.81
C VAL A 171 -3.00 2.64 -3.39
N PHE A 172 -4.09 2.17 -2.79
CA PHE A 172 -5.17 2.96 -2.23
C PHE A 172 -5.15 2.83 -0.71
N THR A 173 -5.12 3.95 0.01
CA THR A 173 -5.02 3.91 1.47
C THR A 173 -5.86 4.98 2.16
N SER A 174 -6.20 4.73 3.43
CA SER A 174 -6.83 5.70 4.32
C SER A 174 -5.82 6.62 5.02
N ALA A 175 -4.51 6.31 4.95
CA ALA A 175 -3.44 7.22 5.36
C ALA A 175 -3.36 8.45 4.42
N ASP A 176 -2.68 9.51 4.86
CA ASP A 176 -2.31 10.60 3.95
C ASP A 176 -1.28 10.07 2.94
N PRO A 177 -1.57 10.06 1.62
CA PRO A 177 -0.62 9.58 0.62
C PRO A 177 0.74 10.29 0.64
N LEU A 178 0.81 11.52 1.17
CA LEU A 178 2.06 12.28 1.30
C LEU A 178 2.95 11.78 2.45
N GLU A 179 2.40 11.04 3.40
CA GLU A 179 3.13 10.46 4.54
C GLU A 179 3.55 9.00 4.32
N VAL A 180 3.07 8.38 3.23
CA VAL A 180 3.36 6.98 2.92
C VAL A 180 4.73 6.86 2.25
N GLU A 181 5.64 6.13 2.90
CA GLU A 181 6.98 5.86 2.37
C GLU A 181 7.01 4.55 1.57
N LEU A 182 6.90 4.66 0.25
CA LEU A 182 7.03 3.56 -0.71
C LEU A 182 8.01 3.91 -1.85
N PRO A 183 8.49 2.93 -2.64
CA PRO A 183 9.29 3.22 -3.83
C PRO A 183 8.59 4.22 -4.76
N ARG A 184 9.37 5.09 -5.43
CA ARG A 184 8.83 6.21 -6.22
C ARG A 184 7.97 5.76 -7.40
N GLU A 185 8.18 4.54 -7.85
CA GLU A 185 7.47 3.89 -8.93
C GLU A 185 6.05 3.46 -8.53
N VAL A 186 5.77 3.35 -7.22
CA VAL A 186 4.46 2.99 -6.69
C VAL A 186 3.58 4.24 -6.61
N ARG A 187 2.50 4.27 -7.37
CA ARG A 187 1.46 5.28 -7.22
C ARG A 187 0.67 5.04 -5.95
N VAL A 188 0.54 6.05 -5.09
CA VAL A 188 -0.24 6.00 -3.85
C VAL A 188 -1.34 7.06 -3.92
N GLU A 189 -2.57 6.64 -3.67
CA GLU A 189 -3.77 7.47 -3.76
C GLU A 189 -4.66 7.28 -2.54
N ARG A 190 -5.53 8.27 -2.29
CA ARG A 190 -6.56 8.12 -1.26
C ARG A 190 -7.55 7.04 -1.66
N LEU A 191 -7.98 6.22 -0.72
CA LEU A 191 -8.93 5.13 -0.98
C LEU A 191 -10.26 5.60 -1.60
N ASP A 192 -10.75 6.79 -1.21
CA ASP A 192 -11.98 7.37 -1.74
C ASP A 192 -11.84 7.91 -3.19
N ALA A 193 -10.64 7.92 -3.75
CA ALA A 193 -10.40 8.28 -5.15
C ALA A 193 -10.53 7.09 -6.13
N LEU A 194 -10.67 5.85 -5.63
CA LEU A 194 -10.64 4.64 -6.47
C LEU A 194 -11.64 4.69 -7.63
N GLU A 195 -12.92 4.95 -7.35
CA GLU A 195 -13.98 4.99 -8.37
C GLU A 195 -13.78 6.17 -9.35
N VAL A 196 -13.21 7.29 -8.88
CA VAL A 196 -12.91 8.46 -9.72
C VAL A 196 -11.77 8.15 -10.69
N ILE A 197 -10.73 7.47 -10.20
CA ILE A 197 -9.61 7.02 -11.04
C ILE A 197 -10.09 6.00 -12.06
N GLU A 198 -10.91 5.02 -11.67
CA GLU A 198 -11.51 4.07 -12.63
C GLU A 198 -12.34 4.80 -13.70
N ALA A 199 -13.05 5.88 -13.34
CA ALA A 199 -13.85 6.66 -14.28
C ALA A 199 -13.02 7.49 -15.28
N ILE A 200 -11.82 7.93 -14.88
CA ILE A 200 -10.93 8.77 -15.73
C ILE A 200 -9.98 7.90 -16.55
N GLU A 201 -9.38 6.90 -15.92
CA GLU A 201 -8.28 6.11 -16.47
C GLU A 201 -8.70 4.72 -16.95
N GLY A 202 -9.97 4.36 -16.74
CA GLY A 202 -10.50 3.02 -17.00
C GLY A 202 -10.35 2.08 -15.80
N PRO A 203 -11.12 0.98 -15.76
CA PRO A 203 -11.17 0.08 -14.61
C PRO A 203 -9.83 -0.63 -14.37
N PHE A 204 -9.60 -1.01 -13.12
CA PHE A 204 -8.53 -1.94 -12.77
C PHE A 204 -8.95 -3.37 -13.17
N ASP A 205 -7.97 -4.20 -13.53
CA ASP A 205 -8.21 -5.61 -13.83
C ASP A 205 -8.64 -6.39 -12.58
N GLU A 206 -8.09 -6.00 -11.42
CA GLU A 206 -8.50 -6.50 -10.12
C GLU A 206 -8.36 -5.41 -9.05
N VAL A 207 -9.24 -5.45 -8.06
CA VAL A 207 -9.12 -4.66 -6.83
C VAL A 207 -8.92 -5.63 -5.68
N LEU A 208 -7.78 -5.56 -5.01
CA LEU A 208 -7.43 -6.39 -3.86
C LEU A 208 -7.52 -5.57 -2.57
N TYR A 209 -8.35 -6.02 -1.64
CA TYR A 209 -8.49 -5.42 -0.30
C TYR A 209 -7.76 -6.25 0.74
N PHE A 210 -6.85 -5.64 1.48
CA PHE A 210 -6.27 -6.24 2.68
C PHE A 210 -7.07 -5.85 3.92
N LEU A 211 -7.65 -6.85 4.58
CA LEU A 211 -8.49 -6.67 5.76
C LEU A 211 -7.93 -7.40 6.98
N GLY A 212 -7.96 -6.73 8.13
CA GLY A 212 -7.55 -7.26 9.43
C GLY A 212 -8.50 -6.83 10.54
N ASN A 213 -8.24 -7.28 11.77
CA ASN A 213 -9.13 -7.08 12.90
C ASN A 213 -8.85 -5.78 13.68
N SER A 214 -8.90 -4.62 13.02
CA SER A 214 -8.70 -3.32 13.68
C SER A 214 -9.48 -2.19 13.00
N GLU A 215 -9.62 -1.05 13.68
CA GLU A 215 -10.29 0.14 13.15
C GLU A 215 -9.68 0.68 11.85
N PHE A 216 -8.42 0.35 11.58
CA PHE A 216 -7.70 0.88 10.42
C PHE A 216 -8.25 0.33 9.10
N HIS A 217 -8.94 -0.82 9.16
CA HIS A 217 -9.53 -1.47 7.98
C HIS A 217 -10.99 -1.08 7.72
N ILE A 218 -11.55 -0.13 8.47
CA ILE A 218 -12.97 0.30 8.30
C ILE A 218 -13.17 0.90 6.90
N ALA A 219 -12.22 1.69 6.42
CA ALA A 219 -12.33 2.36 5.13
C ALA A 219 -12.34 1.34 3.98
N GLU A 220 -11.50 0.31 4.05
CA GLU A 220 -11.40 -0.78 3.09
C GLU A 220 -12.67 -1.64 3.10
N LEU A 221 -13.25 -1.93 4.28
CA LEU A 221 -14.53 -2.64 4.38
C LEU A 221 -15.68 -1.84 3.73
N LEU A 222 -15.73 -0.52 3.96
CA LEU A 222 -16.71 0.36 3.33
C LEU A 222 -16.50 0.48 1.82
N GLN A 223 -15.26 0.53 1.36
CA GLN A 223 -14.94 0.57 -0.07
C GLN A 223 -15.31 -0.76 -0.76
N LEU A 224 -15.07 -1.89 -0.12
CA LEU A 224 -15.48 -3.22 -0.59
C LEU A 224 -17.00 -3.33 -0.81
N GLN A 225 -17.82 -2.67 0.02
CA GLN A 225 -19.27 -2.61 -0.17
C GLN A 225 -19.68 -1.84 -1.45
N ARG A 226 -18.90 -0.83 -1.83
CA ARG A 226 -19.15 0.01 -3.01
C ARG A 226 -18.61 -0.63 -4.28
N ARG A 227 -17.40 -1.20 -4.19
CA ARG A 227 -16.67 -1.82 -5.29
C ARG A 227 -16.17 -3.21 -4.86
N PRO A 228 -16.95 -4.28 -5.08
CA PRO A 228 -16.52 -5.65 -4.83
C PRO A 228 -15.19 -5.99 -5.52
N GLY A 229 -14.37 -6.80 -4.87
CA GLY A 229 -13.06 -7.23 -5.36
C GLY A 229 -12.51 -8.41 -4.55
N ALA A 230 -11.29 -8.83 -4.88
CA ALA A 230 -10.59 -9.84 -4.10
C ALA A 230 -10.28 -9.31 -2.69
N VAL A 231 -10.30 -10.18 -1.69
CA VAL A 231 -9.96 -9.83 -0.31
C VAL A 231 -8.91 -10.79 0.21
N PHE A 232 -7.86 -10.24 0.78
CA PHE A 232 -6.87 -10.97 1.55
C PHE A 232 -7.10 -10.69 3.04
N LEU A 233 -7.54 -11.70 3.78
CA LEU A 233 -7.79 -11.61 5.21
C LEU A 233 -6.53 -11.94 6.00
N HIS A 234 -6.05 -10.96 6.75
CA HIS A 234 -4.96 -11.14 7.71
C HIS A 234 -5.44 -11.83 9.00
N ASP A 235 -6.69 -11.56 9.40
CA ASP A 235 -7.36 -12.18 10.54
C ASP A 235 -8.65 -12.88 10.08
N ALA A 236 -8.89 -14.09 10.57
CA ALA A 236 -10.15 -14.82 10.36
C ALA A 236 -11.25 -14.42 11.36
N ARG A 237 -10.95 -13.55 12.33
CA ARG A 237 -11.93 -12.92 13.23
C ARG A 237 -11.88 -11.41 13.05
N LEU A 238 -13.02 -10.77 12.82
CA LEU A 238 -13.19 -9.34 12.53
C LEU A 238 -14.03 -8.62 13.60
N THR A 239 -14.23 -9.20 14.78
CA THR A 239 -15.09 -8.64 15.83
C THR A 239 -14.68 -7.24 16.27
N ILE A 240 -13.38 -6.94 16.35
CA ILE A 240 -12.85 -5.61 16.72
C ILE A 240 -13.12 -4.62 15.58
N LEU A 241 -12.92 -5.03 14.33
CA LEU A 241 -13.26 -4.20 13.16
C LEU A 241 -14.74 -3.77 13.21
N TYR A 242 -15.67 -4.71 13.40
CA TYR A 242 -17.10 -4.39 13.47
C TYR A 242 -17.48 -3.59 14.72
N THR A 243 -16.87 -3.90 15.87
CA THR A 243 -17.04 -3.14 17.12
C THR A 243 -16.65 -1.67 16.90
N GLU A 244 -15.43 -1.43 16.40
CA GLU A 244 -14.90 -0.09 16.18
C GLU A 244 -15.66 0.66 15.10
N MET A 245 -16.09 -0.03 14.03
CA MET A 245 -16.94 0.54 12.99
C MET A 245 -18.23 1.12 13.56
N HIS A 246 -18.96 0.33 14.37
CA HIS A 246 -20.22 0.79 14.98
C HIS A 246 -20.00 1.85 16.07
N ARG A 247 -18.87 1.78 16.78
CA ARG A 247 -18.52 2.76 17.83
C ARG A 247 -18.12 4.11 17.25
N ARG A 248 -17.32 4.14 16.18
CA ARG A 248 -16.78 5.37 15.57
C ARG A 248 -17.72 5.99 14.55
N TYR A 249 -18.48 5.17 13.82
CA TYR A 249 -19.33 5.61 12.72
C TYR A 249 -20.79 5.15 12.87
N PRO A 250 -21.45 5.41 14.01
CA PRO A 250 -22.81 4.90 14.26
C PRO A 250 -23.84 5.43 13.24
N ASN A 251 -23.61 6.60 12.64
CA ASN A 251 -24.51 7.19 11.65
C ASN A 251 -24.31 6.67 10.22
N LEU A 252 -23.24 5.90 9.97
CA LEU A 252 -23.00 5.26 8.67
C LEU A 252 -23.59 3.85 8.61
N MET A 253 -24.12 3.33 9.71
CA MET A 253 -24.63 1.97 9.81
C MET A 253 -26.15 1.98 9.92
N ASP A 254 -26.81 1.14 9.12
CA ASP A 254 -28.26 0.92 9.20
C ASP A 254 -28.67 0.06 10.41
N GLU A 255 -27.70 -0.57 11.07
CA GLU A 255 -27.89 -1.48 12.20
C GLU A 255 -26.88 -1.20 13.33
N THR A 256 -27.21 -1.62 14.55
CA THR A 256 -26.30 -1.64 15.70
C THR A 256 -25.40 -2.87 15.66
N PHE A 257 -24.28 -2.85 16.39
CA PHE A 257 -23.38 -4.01 16.49
C PHE A 257 -24.11 -5.30 16.92
N GLY A 258 -25.01 -5.20 17.91
CA GLY A 258 -25.84 -6.32 18.33
C GLY A 258 -26.79 -6.80 17.22
N GLN A 259 -27.37 -5.90 16.43
CA GLN A 259 -28.21 -6.30 15.28
C GLN A 259 -27.39 -6.99 14.19
N ALA A 260 -26.19 -6.48 13.88
CA ALA A 260 -25.26 -7.12 12.94
C ALA A 260 -24.90 -8.54 13.40
N LEU A 261 -24.61 -8.71 14.70
CA LEU A 261 -24.36 -10.03 15.29
C LEU A 261 -25.56 -10.97 15.12
N HIS A 262 -26.78 -10.52 15.45
CA HIS A 262 -27.97 -11.37 15.31
C HIS A 262 -28.30 -11.69 13.84
N ARG A 263 -27.98 -10.78 12.91
CA ARG A 263 -28.14 -10.99 11.46
C ARG A 263 -27.16 -12.05 10.95
N MET A 264 -25.89 -11.98 11.34
CA MET A 264 -24.86 -12.94 10.93
C MET A 264 -25.06 -14.32 11.56
N TYR A 265 -25.63 -14.37 12.78
CA TYR A 265 -25.77 -15.61 13.55
C TYR A 265 -27.19 -15.81 14.11
N PRO A 266 -28.17 -16.00 13.22
CA PRO A 266 -29.57 -16.08 13.63
C PRO A 266 -29.80 -17.24 14.61
N GLY A 267 -30.34 -16.92 15.79
CA GLY A 267 -30.70 -17.92 16.81
C GLY A 267 -29.54 -18.53 17.59
N ARG A 268 -28.30 -18.06 17.40
CA ARG A 268 -27.12 -18.57 18.11
C ARG A 268 -26.93 -17.94 19.50
N TYR A 269 -27.46 -16.72 19.73
CA TYR A 269 -27.13 -15.91 20.91
C TYR A 269 -28.37 -15.37 21.66
N PRO A 270 -28.28 -15.24 23.00
CA PRO A 270 -29.32 -14.61 23.81
C PRO A 270 -29.29 -13.07 23.68
N ALA A 271 -30.46 -12.44 23.49
CA ALA A 271 -30.56 -10.99 23.56
C ALA A 271 -30.37 -10.49 25.02
N PRO A 272 -29.66 -9.37 25.27
CA PRO A 272 -29.15 -8.40 24.29
C PRO A 272 -27.63 -8.48 24.08
N MET A 273 -27.07 -9.66 23.78
CA MET A 273 -25.64 -9.79 23.45
C MET A 273 -25.25 -8.82 22.33
N GLY A 274 -24.13 -8.11 22.49
CA GLY A 274 -23.68 -7.04 21.59
C GLY A 274 -24.39 -5.68 21.76
N GLY A 275 -25.32 -5.55 22.72
CA GLY A 275 -26.02 -4.29 23.01
C GLY A 275 -25.13 -3.17 23.61
N ALA A 276 -23.95 -3.53 24.12
CA ALA A 276 -22.97 -2.61 24.71
C ALA A 276 -21.92 -2.10 23.70
N GLN A 277 -22.10 -2.33 22.40
CA GLN A 277 -21.13 -2.00 21.34
C GLN A 277 -19.76 -2.70 21.48
N TYR A 278 -19.68 -3.82 22.21
CA TYR A 278 -18.51 -4.69 22.32
C TYR A 278 -18.92 -6.09 22.80
N LEU A 279 -18.14 -7.11 22.43
CA LEU A 279 -18.26 -8.51 22.85
C LEU A 279 -17.01 -8.87 23.67
N PRO A 280 -17.12 -9.23 24.96
CA PRO A 280 -15.99 -9.72 25.75
C PRO A 280 -15.24 -10.86 25.05
N LEU A 281 -13.91 -10.85 25.09
CA LEU A 281 -13.04 -11.84 24.41
C LEU A 281 -13.35 -13.29 24.79
N ASP A 282 -13.72 -13.52 26.05
CA ASP A 282 -14.18 -14.81 26.57
C ASP A 282 -15.51 -15.23 25.93
N GLU A 283 -16.45 -14.30 25.77
CA GLU A 283 -17.70 -14.54 25.06
C GLU A 283 -17.46 -14.81 23.57
N GLU A 284 -16.62 -14.04 22.88
CA GLU A 284 -16.30 -14.27 21.45
C GLU A 284 -15.81 -15.70 21.19
N GLY A 285 -14.88 -16.18 22.02
CA GLY A 285 -14.30 -17.51 21.91
C GLY A 285 -15.28 -18.62 22.25
N VAL A 286 -16.09 -18.45 23.30
CA VAL A 286 -17.12 -19.43 23.71
C VAL A 286 -18.19 -19.59 22.63
N PHE A 287 -18.58 -18.48 22.01
CA PHE A 287 -19.68 -18.46 21.06
C PHE A 287 -19.24 -18.64 19.60
N GLY A 288 -17.92 -18.68 19.34
CA GLY A 288 -17.35 -18.83 18.02
C GLY A 288 -17.78 -17.71 17.07
N VAL A 289 -17.69 -16.46 17.54
CA VAL A 289 -18.05 -15.26 16.77
C VAL A 289 -16.82 -14.81 15.97
N LEU A 290 -16.90 -14.83 14.64
CA LEU A 290 -15.80 -14.43 13.75
C LEU A 290 -16.14 -13.19 12.91
N MET A 291 -17.37 -13.07 12.43
CA MET A 291 -17.95 -11.94 11.70
C MET A 291 -17.34 -11.76 10.31
N VAL A 292 -17.00 -12.85 9.64
CA VAL A 292 -16.43 -12.82 8.29
C VAL A 292 -17.49 -12.95 7.20
N ALA A 293 -18.73 -13.33 7.53
CA ALA A 293 -19.80 -13.60 6.57
C ALA A 293 -20.09 -12.44 5.58
N ASP A 294 -20.07 -11.20 6.04
CA ASP A 294 -20.28 -10.04 5.16
C ASP A 294 -19.13 -9.83 4.18
N VAL A 295 -17.89 -9.90 4.67
CA VAL A 295 -16.70 -9.83 3.83
C VAL A 295 -16.72 -10.96 2.81
N ALA A 296 -17.00 -12.18 3.25
CA ALA A 296 -17.07 -13.35 2.40
C ALA A 296 -18.18 -13.26 1.34
N ARG A 297 -19.28 -12.57 1.62
CA ARG A 297 -20.35 -12.32 0.65
C ARG A 297 -19.96 -11.28 -0.40
N LEU A 298 -19.21 -10.24 0.00
CA LEU A 298 -18.81 -9.14 -0.88
C LEU A 298 -17.58 -9.47 -1.72
N ALA A 299 -16.67 -10.28 -1.18
CA ALA A 299 -15.43 -10.63 -1.84
C ALA A 299 -15.68 -11.45 -3.13
N THR A 300 -15.06 -11.07 -4.24
CA THR A 300 -15.04 -11.92 -5.44
C THR A 300 -14.19 -13.17 -5.17
N ARG A 301 -13.09 -12.99 -4.44
CA ARG A 301 -12.14 -14.03 -4.02
C ARG A 301 -11.69 -13.79 -2.57
N LEU A 302 -11.40 -14.86 -1.85
CA LEU A 302 -10.95 -14.79 -0.46
C LEU A 302 -9.60 -15.49 -0.34
N PHE A 303 -8.60 -14.78 0.15
CA PHE A 303 -7.26 -15.29 0.41
C PHE A 303 -6.92 -15.20 1.89
N VAL A 304 -6.12 -16.14 2.37
CA VAL A 304 -5.55 -16.16 3.73
C VAL A 304 -4.14 -16.73 3.73
N HIS A 305 -3.47 -16.62 4.88
CA HIS A 305 -2.12 -17.11 5.07
C HIS A 305 -2.00 -18.59 5.49
N SER A 306 -3.06 -19.17 6.07
CA SER A 306 -2.95 -20.45 6.76
C SER A 306 -4.20 -21.30 6.60
N GLU A 307 -4.02 -22.62 6.68
CA GLU A 307 -5.14 -23.57 6.61
C GLU A 307 -6.09 -23.37 7.79
N HIS A 308 -5.55 -23.06 8.97
CA HIS A 308 -6.35 -22.73 10.14
C HIS A 308 -7.26 -21.52 9.91
N ALA A 309 -6.77 -20.46 9.26
CA ALA A 309 -7.59 -19.31 8.92
C ALA A 309 -8.69 -19.68 7.91
N ALA A 310 -8.35 -20.48 6.89
CA ALA A 310 -9.31 -20.95 5.90
C ALA A 310 -10.43 -21.79 6.54
N ASP A 311 -10.07 -22.70 7.44
CA ASP A 311 -11.00 -23.56 8.16
C ASP A 311 -11.92 -22.73 9.08
N LEU A 312 -11.39 -21.71 9.79
CA LEU A 312 -12.21 -20.81 10.60
C LEU A 312 -13.23 -20.04 9.75
N ILE A 313 -12.82 -19.52 8.58
CA ILE A 313 -13.71 -18.79 7.68
C ILE A 313 -14.79 -19.72 7.12
N GLU A 314 -14.41 -20.95 6.73
CA GLU A 314 -15.36 -21.96 6.25
C GLU A 314 -16.37 -22.34 7.34
N LEU A 315 -15.93 -22.51 8.58
CA LEU A 315 -16.80 -22.75 9.72
C LEU A 315 -17.76 -21.58 10.02
N ASP A 316 -17.34 -20.34 9.76
CA ASP A 316 -18.17 -19.16 10.00
C ASP A 316 -19.27 -18.98 8.95
N CYS A 317 -18.89 -19.01 7.67
CA CYS A 317 -19.74 -18.57 6.58
C CYS A 317 -19.99 -19.61 5.49
N GLY A 318 -19.42 -20.82 5.61
CA GLY A 318 -19.58 -21.91 4.64
C GLY A 318 -18.83 -21.72 3.33
N ARG A 319 -18.04 -20.64 3.20
CA ARG A 319 -17.17 -20.38 2.05
C ARG A 319 -15.73 -20.50 2.48
N ARG A 320 -15.01 -21.46 1.89
CA ARG A 320 -13.58 -21.64 2.16
C ARG A 320 -12.74 -20.56 1.47
N ALA A 321 -11.80 -19.98 2.21
CA ALA A 321 -10.77 -19.10 1.64
C ALA A 321 -9.62 -19.92 1.04
N GLU A 322 -8.97 -19.35 0.03
CA GLU A 322 -7.79 -19.92 -0.61
C GLU A 322 -6.53 -19.57 0.20
N VAL A 323 -5.71 -20.58 0.50
CA VAL A 323 -4.43 -20.38 1.19
C VAL A 323 -3.36 -20.09 0.14
N LEU A 324 -2.96 -18.83 0.03
CA LEU A 324 -2.10 -18.40 -1.07
C LEU A 324 -0.61 -18.55 -0.73
N PHE A 325 -0.22 -18.06 0.45
CA PHE A 325 1.11 -18.22 1.01
C PHE A 325 1.11 -17.98 2.53
N PRO A 326 1.95 -18.70 3.29
CA PRO A 326 2.20 -18.35 4.69
C PRO A 326 2.80 -16.95 4.76
N ILE A 327 2.73 -16.32 5.94
CA ILE A 327 3.27 -14.97 6.10
C ILE A 327 4.73 -14.90 5.61
N PRO A 328 5.01 -14.00 4.67
CA PRO A 328 6.36 -13.75 4.18
C PRO A 328 7.34 -13.38 5.28
N CYS A 329 8.55 -13.90 5.14
CA CYS A 329 9.69 -13.60 5.98
C CYS A 329 10.59 -12.57 5.26
N PRO A 330 11.22 -11.65 6.01
CA PRO A 330 12.21 -10.75 5.44
C PRO A 330 13.40 -11.57 4.91
N VAL A 331 14.02 -11.07 3.83
CA VAL A 331 15.29 -11.64 3.38
C VAL A 331 16.36 -11.14 4.34
N ALA A 332 17.12 -12.06 4.94
CA ALA A 332 18.30 -11.66 5.68
C ALA A 332 19.26 -10.98 4.71
N GLU A 333 19.50 -9.67 4.87
CA GLU A 333 20.60 -9.01 4.18
C GLU A 333 21.89 -9.75 4.57
N GLN A 334 22.45 -10.51 3.62
CA GLN A 334 23.73 -11.17 3.78
C GLN A 334 24.86 -10.14 3.70
N ASN A 335 24.85 -9.13 4.58
CA ASN A 335 26.02 -8.30 4.81
C ASN A 335 26.95 -9.05 5.76
N GLU A 336 27.54 -10.16 5.29
CA GLU A 336 28.69 -10.78 5.94
C GLU A 336 29.96 -9.92 5.80
N ALA A 337 29.99 -8.99 4.83
CA ALA A 337 31.16 -8.16 4.51
C ALA A 337 31.25 -6.83 5.28
N GLU A 338 30.18 -6.35 5.92
CA GLU A 338 30.17 -5.11 6.72
C GLU A 338 30.09 -5.35 8.24
N ARG A 339 30.20 -6.62 8.67
CA ARG A 339 30.23 -7.00 10.09
C ARG A 339 31.55 -6.67 10.80
N ASN A 340 32.56 -6.19 10.07
CA ASN A 340 33.81 -5.69 10.64
C ASN A 340 33.97 -4.21 10.27
N ASP A 341 34.25 -3.39 11.29
CA ASP A 341 34.68 -2.00 11.23
C ASP A 341 33.61 -0.89 11.21
N ALA A 342 32.77 -0.82 12.25
CA ALA A 342 32.35 0.46 12.83
C ALA A 342 31.94 0.31 14.30
N PRO A 343 32.52 1.08 15.25
CA PRO A 343 32.01 1.11 16.62
C PRO A 343 30.71 1.91 16.64
N ALA A 344 29.58 1.21 16.72
CA ALA A 344 28.31 1.85 17.05
C ALA A 344 28.41 2.42 18.48
N GLU A 345 28.07 3.69 18.65
CA GLU A 345 27.91 4.31 19.96
C GLU A 345 26.83 3.52 20.73
N SER A 346 27.30 2.64 21.62
CA SER A 346 26.47 1.68 22.32
C SER A 346 25.70 2.39 23.44
N HIS A 347 24.38 2.36 23.38
CA HIS A 347 23.58 2.23 24.59
C HIS A 347 23.79 0.81 25.13
N SER A 348 24.97 0.53 25.68
CA SER A 348 25.30 -0.74 26.31
C SER A 348 24.64 -0.80 27.69
N GLU A 349 23.37 -1.18 27.72
CA GLU A 349 22.81 -1.74 28.94
C GLU A 349 23.19 -3.23 29.02
N LYS A 350 24.11 -3.51 29.95
CA LYS A 350 24.50 -4.80 30.53
C LYS A 350 24.31 -6.04 29.62
N SER A 351 25.30 -6.35 28.79
CA SER A 351 25.55 -7.76 28.48
C SER A 351 26.05 -8.43 29.76
N THR A 352 25.16 -9.14 30.46
CA THR A 352 25.49 -9.90 31.67
C THR A 352 26.34 -11.14 31.36
N GLY A 353 26.58 -11.43 30.06
CA GLY A 353 27.22 -12.64 29.56
C GLY A 353 26.29 -13.87 29.49
N ARG A 354 25.01 -13.71 29.86
CA ARG A 354 24.00 -14.78 29.81
C ARG A 354 23.34 -14.86 28.44
N PRO A 355 22.84 -16.04 28.01
CA PRO A 355 21.98 -16.14 26.84
C PRO A 355 20.74 -15.27 26.99
N LEU A 356 20.39 -14.56 25.90
CA LEU A 356 19.21 -13.70 25.87
C LEU A 356 18.02 -14.47 25.29
N ILE A 357 16.93 -14.51 26.05
CA ILE A 357 15.61 -14.89 25.58
C ILE A 357 14.85 -13.62 25.22
N ALA A 358 14.21 -13.56 24.07
CA ALA A 358 13.46 -12.38 23.66
C ALA A 358 12.07 -12.73 23.12
N SER A 359 11.10 -11.84 23.37
CA SER A 359 9.80 -11.85 22.71
C SER A 359 9.65 -10.56 21.92
N PHE A 360 9.18 -10.68 20.68
CA PHE A 360 9.14 -9.57 19.73
C PHE A 360 7.72 -9.25 19.26
N GLY A 361 7.42 -7.94 19.18
CA GLY A 361 6.15 -7.42 18.68
C GLY A 361 5.29 -6.82 19.79
N PHE A 362 3.97 -6.76 19.57
CA PHE A 362 3.06 -6.14 20.54
C PHE A 362 3.08 -6.87 21.88
N VAL A 363 3.41 -6.16 22.96
CA VAL A 363 3.51 -6.73 24.31
C VAL A 363 2.13 -6.66 24.97
N SER A 364 1.53 -7.79 25.33
CA SER A 364 0.15 -7.82 25.81
C SER A 364 -0.19 -9.10 26.59
N PRO A 365 -1.28 -9.11 27.38
CA PRO A 365 -1.77 -10.32 28.04
C PRO A 365 -2.08 -11.47 27.07
N ALA A 366 -2.58 -11.15 25.87
CA ALA A 366 -2.83 -12.13 24.83
C ALA A 366 -1.54 -12.83 24.33
N LYS A 367 -0.39 -12.19 24.51
CA LYS A 367 0.95 -12.72 24.20
C LYS A 367 1.64 -13.36 25.40
N ARG A 368 0.92 -13.48 26.53
CA ARG A 368 1.40 -14.07 27.80
C ARG A 368 2.71 -13.43 28.28
N SER A 369 2.85 -12.12 28.09
CA SER A 369 4.06 -11.37 28.47
C SER A 369 4.35 -11.48 29.97
N GLU A 370 3.31 -11.54 30.79
CA GLU A 370 3.39 -11.74 32.25
C GLU A 370 4.01 -13.09 32.60
N LEU A 371 3.66 -14.16 31.87
CA LEU A 371 4.25 -15.48 32.08
C LEU A 371 5.76 -15.47 31.82
N LEU A 372 6.21 -14.71 30.82
CA LEU A 372 7.63 -14.59 30.50
C LEU A 372 8.39 -13.89 31.62
N VAL A 373 7.82 -12.83 32.21
CA VAL A 373 8.41 -12.17 33.39
C VAL A 373 8.45 -13.14 34.58
N ASP A 374 7.33 -13.82 34.86
CA ASP A 374 7.22 -14.77 35.97
C ASP A 374 8.22 -15.94 35.86
N LEU A 375 8.45 -16.42 34.64
CA LEU A 375 9.40 -17.47 34.27
C LEU A 375 10.81 -17.21 34.80
N MET A 376 11.24 -15.94 34.89
CA MET A 376 12.63 -15.61 35.25
C MET A 376 13.00 -16.00 36.68
N GLN A 377 12.03 -16.30 37.55
CA GLN A 377 12.28 -16.89 38.86
C GLN A 377 12.86 -18.31 38.78
N ASP A 378 12.56 -19.04 37.70
CA ASP A 378 12.99 -20.42 37.48
C ASP A 378 14.11 -20.53 36.42
N LEU A 379 14.62 -19.39 35.92
CA LEU A 379 15.61 -19.33 34.84
C LEU A 379 16.79 -18.36 35.12
N PRO A 380 17.55 -18.55 36.21
CA PRO A 380 18.60 -17.62 36.65
C PRO A 380 19.82 -17.52 35.71
N GLN A 381 19.94 -18.44 34.75
CA GLN A 381 21.04 -18.52 33.79
C GLN A 381 20.82 -17.69 32.53
N ALA A 382 19.67 -17.03 32.36
CA ALA A 382 19.31 -16.30 31.14
C ALA A 382 18.80 -14.89 31.48
N ASP A 383 18.82 -14.01 30.48
CA ASP A 383 18.13 -12.72 30.52
C ASP A 383 16.88 -12.77 29.63
N LEU A 384 15.93 -11.87 29.87
CA LEU A 384 14.70 -11.70 29.12
C LEU A 384 14.57 -10.29 28.55
N ALA A 385 14.27 -10.18 27.26
CA ALA A 385 13.83 -8.92 26.65
C ALA A 385 12.41 -9.03 26.09
N LEU A 386 11.56 -8.08 26.45
CA LEU A 386 10.26 -7.85 25.82
C LEU A 386 10.40 -6.66 24.87
N VAL A 387 10.59 -6.97 23.59
CA VAL A 387 10.95 -6.01 22.54
C VAL A 387 9.73 -5.64 21.72
N GLY A 388 9.11 -4.51 22.06
CA GLY A 388 8.02 -3.94 21.30
C GLY A 388 7.03 -3.13 22.13
N HIS A 389 6.04 -2.58 21.45
CA HIS A 389 5.17 -1.57 22.04
C HIS A 389 4.00 -2.18 22.82
N SER A 390 3.52 -1.44 23.83
CA SER A 390 2.24 -1.62 24.51
C SER A 390 1.77 -0.28 25.08
N GLY A 391 0.69 -0.27 25.86
CA GLY A 391 0.34 0.86 26.70
C GLY A 391 1.35 1.00 27.86
N GLU A 392 1.79 2.22 28.16
CA GLU A 392 2.86 2.44 29.15
C GLU A 392 2.52 1.88 30.54
N SER A 393 1.25 1.92 30.94
CA SER A 393 0.82 1.33 32.21
C SER A 393 1.11 -0.17 32.29
N PHE A 394 0.86 -0.91 31.21
CA PHE A 394 1.11 -2.35 31.16
C PHE A 394 2.61 -2.67 31.15
N LEU A 395 3.41 -1.86 30.44
CA LEU A 395 4.87 -2.02 30.48
C LEU A 395 5.42 -1.79 31.88
N GLU A 396 4.89 -0.80 32.60
CA GLU A 396 5.28 -0.52 33.98
C GLU A 396 4.83 -1.62 34.96
N ASP A 397 3.65 -2.21 34.76
CA ASP A 397 3.20 -3.37 35.52
C ASP A 397 4.17 -4.56 35.37
N LEU A 398 4.68 -4.81 34.17
CA LEU A 398 5.68 -5.84 33.90
C LEU A 398 7.02 -5.55 34.58
N ARG A 399 7.49 -4.28 34.54
CA ARG A 399 8.71 -3.86 35.25
C ARG A 399 8.56 -4.01 36.76
N THR A 400 7.41 -3.63 37.30
CA THR A 400 7.06 -3.76 38.71
C THR A 400 7.02 -5.22 39.14
N ALA A 401 6.43 -6.11 38.32
CA ALA A 401 6.41 -7.54 38.57
C ALA A 401 7.84 -8.11 38.64
N ALA A 402 8.73 -7.74 37.71
CA ALA A 402 10.13 -8.16 37.74
C ALA A 402 10.87 -7.67 39.00
N GLN A 403 10.62 -6.43 39.44
CA GLN A 403 11.17 -5.90 40.69
C GLN A 403 10.67 -6.67 41.91
N ALA A 404 9.36 -6.93 42.01
CA ALA A 404 8.76 -7.67 43.12
C ALA A 404 9.30 -9.11 43.24
N GLN A 405 9.70 -9.71 42.10
CA GLN A 405 10.25 -11.06 42.03
C GLN A 405 11.77 -11.10 42.25
N GLY A 406 12.44 -9.94 42.36
CA GLY A 406 13.90 -9.88 42.46
C GLY A 406 14.63 -10.22 41.16
N THR A 407 13.94 -10.17 40.02
CA THR A 407 14.48 -10.50 38.69
C THR A 407 14.68 -9.27 37.80
N ALA A 408 14.54 -8.05 38.34
CA ALA A 408 14.69 -6.80 37.60
C ALA A 408 16.02 -6.65 36.85
N ASP A 409 17.13 -7.18 37.38
CA ASP A 409 18.42 -7.17 36.69
C ASP A 409 18.49 -8.12 35.47
N GLN A 410 17.49 -8.99 35.28
CA GLN A 410 17.39 -9.97 34.20
C GLN A 410 16.34 -9.61 33.14
N VAL A 411 15.46 -8.63 33.40
CA VAL A 411 14.29 -8.34 32.57
C VAL A 411 14.38 -6.95 31.99
N THR A 412 14.40 -6.86 30.66
CA THR A 412 14.34 -5.61 29.90
C THR A 412 12.99 -5.48 29.21
N VAL A 413 12.31 -4.34 29.41
CA VAL A 413 11.03 -4.00 28.75
C VAL A 413 11.23 -2.71 27.96
N THR A 414 11.38 -2.83 26.64
CA THR A 414 11.87 -1.74 25.78
C THR A 414 10.80 -0.71 25.45
N GLY A 415 9.55 -1.13 25.27
CA GLY A 415 8.55 -0.31 24.57
C GLY A 415 8.82 -0.26 23.06
N LYS A 416 8.27 0.76 22.39
CA LYS A 416 8.48 0.96 20.94
C LYS A 416 9.95 1.32 20.68
N VAL A 417 10.60 0.52 19.84
CA VAL A 417 12.01 0.71 19.43
C VAL A 417 12.10 1.12 17.95
N ALA A 418 13.19 1.77 17.58
CA ALA A 418 13.48 2.08 16.17
C ALA A 418 13.89 0.80 15.41
N SER A 419 13.79 0.80 14.08
CA SER A 419 14.11 -0.38 13.25
C SER A 419 15.56 -0.86 13.45
N SER A 420 16.53 0.05 13.57
CA SER A 420 17.93 -0.31 13.83
C SER A 420 18.13 -0.98 15.19
N GLU A 421 17.45 -0.48 16.22
CA GLU A 421 17.48 -1.07 17.56
C GLU A 421 16.77 -2.43 17.57
N TYR A 422 15.67 -2.58 16.83
CA TYR A 422 14.98 -3.86 16.67
C TYR A 422 15.91 -4.93 16.06
N GLN A 423 16.71 -4.56 15.05
CA GLN A 423 17.72 -5.46 14.46
C GLN A 423 18.85 -5.79 15.44
N ASP A 424 19.31 -4.84 16.26
CA ASP A 424 20.26 -5.11 17.33
C ASP A 424 19.70 -6.16 18.32
N TRP A 425 18.45 -6.01 18.74
CA TRP A 425 17.77 -6.99 19.59
C TRP A 425 17.68 -8.38 18.97
N LEU A 426 17.33 -8.49 17.69
CA LEU A 426 17.37 -9.76 16.97
C LEU A 426 18.78 -10.37 16.98
N SER A 427 19.81 -9.57 16.67
CA SER A 427 21.18 -10.06 16.51
C SER A 427 21.80 -10.68 17.78
N LYS A 428 21.38 -10.21 18.96
CA LYS A 428 21.89 -10.68 20.26
C LYS A 428 21.01 -11.72 20.94
N THR A 429 19.85 -12.04 20.35
CA THR A 429 18.91 -13.02 20.91
C THR A 429 19.40 -14.45 20.68
N THR A 430 19.40 -15.26 21.75
CA THR A 430 19.72 -16.69 21.69
C THR A 430 18.50 -17.55 21.37
N ILE A 431 17.35 -17.28 22.01
CA ILE A 431 16.08 -17.97 21.77
C ILE A 431 14.97 -16.93 21.68
N ALA A 432 14.16 -16.98 20.63
CA ALA A 432 12.94 -16.19 20.54
C ALA A 432 11.76 -16.98 21.14
N VAL A 433 10.91 -16.33 21.92
CA VAL A 433 9.72 -16.93 22.52
C VAL A 433 8.48 -16.12 22.15
N GLN A 434 7.59 -16.74 21.38
CA GLN A 434 6.37 -16.13 20.84
C GLN A 434 5.15 -16.88 21.34
N LEU A 435 4.69 -16.50 22.53
CA LEU A 435 3.53 -17.11 23.17
C LEU A 435 2.23 -16.42 22.75
N ARG A 436 1.14 -17.18 22.81
CA ARG A 436 -0.18 -16.68 22.47
C ARG A 436 -1.26 -17.42 23.26
N LEU A 437 -2.19 -16.66 23.83
CA LEU A 437 -3.30 -17.21 24.62
C LEU A 437 -4.46 -17.68 23.73
N PHE A 438 -4.73 -17.01 22.61
CA PHE A 438 -5.77 -17.34 21.64
C PHE A 438 -5.38 -16.83 20.24
N SER A 439 -5.93 -17.45 19.20
CA SER A 439 -5.72 -17.02 17.80
C SER A 439 -7.03 -16.54 17.19
N ASN A 440 -6.93 -15.49 16.39
CA ASN A 440 -7.96 -14.98 15.49
C ASN A 440 -7.81 -15.55 14.07
N GLY A 441 -7.03 -16.63 13.88
CA GLY A 441 -6.62 -17.09 12.56
C GLY A 441 -5.50 -16.24 11.95
N GLU A 442 -4.86 -15.39 12.75
CA GLU A 442 -3.80 -14.50 12.28
C GLU A 442 -2.46 -15.22 12.07
N SER A 443 -1.58 -14.57 11.32
CA SER A 443 -0.15 -14.93 11.25
C SER A 443 0.70 -13.93 12.04
N SER A 444 1.98 -14.26 12.31
CA SER A 444 2.87 -13.40 13.11
C SER A 444 4.14 -13.05 12.33
N ALA A 445 4.23 -11.79 11.88
CA ALA A 445 5.43 -11.28 11.19
C ALA A 445 6.68 -11.47 12.05
N SER A 446 6.57 -11.25 13.36
CA SER A 446 7.67 -11.41 14.32
C SER A 446 8.19 -12.85 14.47
N VAL A 447 7.42 -13.87 14.07
CA VAL A 447 7.95 -15.24 13.96
C VAL A 447 8.75 -15.37 12.66
N GLY A 448 8.25 -14.83 11.55
CA GLY A 448 8.99 -14.80 10.28
C GLY A 448 10.33 -14.07 10.41
N GLU A 449 10.37 -12.95 11.13
CA GLU A 449 11.59 -12.18 11.42
C GLU A 449 12.60 -12.98 12.25
N THR A 450 12.16 -13.70 13.30
CA THR A 450 13.07 -14.51 14.12
C THR A 450 13.61 -15.71 13.34
N LEU A 451 12.78 -16.34 12.49
CA LEU A 451 13.23 -17.41 11.60
C LEU A 451 14.21 -16.91 10.54
N ALA A 452 13.96 -15.74 9.94
CA ALA A 452 14.86 -15.11 8.98
C ALA A 452 16.21 -14.73 9.61
N ALA A 453 16.20 -14.21 10.83
CA ALA A 453 17.40 -13.95 11.62
C ALA A 453 18.13 -15.24 12.06
N GLY A 454 17.51 -16.40 11.85
CA GLY A 454 18.05 -17.70 12.24
C GLY A 454 18.07 -17.91 13.74
N ILE A 455 17.14 -17.29 14.47
CA ILE A 455 16.99 -17.45 15.91
C ILE A 455 16.09 -18.67 16.17
N PRO A 456 16.55 -19.67 16.94
CA PRO A 456 15.70 -20.76 17.42
C PRO A 456 14.45 -20.20 18.11
N THR A 457 13.28 -20.56 17.58
CA THR A 457 12.01 -19.94 17.97
C THR A 457 11.10 -20.96 18.67
N VAL A 458 10.60 -20.59 19.85
CA VAL A 458 9.61 -21.32 20.63
C VAL A 458 8.25 -20.65 20.50
N VAL A 459 7.23 -21.41 20.14
CA VAL A 459 5.87 -20.91 19.92
C VAL A 459 4.85 -21.68 20.75
N THR A 460 3.69 -21.06 20.99
CA THR A 460 2.52 -21.82 21.45
C THR A 460 1.93 -22.63 20.29
N ASP A 461 1.59 -23.89 20.52
CA ASP A 461 0.96 -24.78 19.54
C ASP A 461 -0.53 -24.41 19.35
N ILE A 462 -0.78 -23.35 18.58
CA ILE A 462 -2.13 -22.85 18.29
C ILE A 462 -2.17 -22.12 16.95
N GLY A 463 -3.26 -22.33 16.21
CA GLY A 463 -3.53 -21.64 14.94
C GLY A 463 -2.40 -21.80 13.92
N THR A 464 -2.00 -20.71 13.27
CA THR A 464 -0.89 -20.72 12.31
C THR A 464 0.42 -21.25 12.91
N PHE A 465 0.62 -21.15 14.23
CA PHE A 465 1.85 -21.67 14.85
C PHE A 465 1.94 -23.20 14.82
N SER A 466 0.79 -23.89 14.77
CA SER A 466 0.73 -25.34 14.62
C SER A 466 1.14 -25.81 13.23
N GLU A 467 1.05 -24.93 12.22
CA GLU A 467 1.36 -25.24 10.81
C GLU A 467 2.85 -25.14 10.48
N TYR A 468 3.66 -24.47 11.32
CA TYR A 468 5.11 -24.49 11.13
C TYR A 468 5.64 -25.92 11.23
N PRO A 469 6.65 -26.33 10.44
CA PRO A 469 7.26 -27.64 10.58
C PRO A 469 7.88 -27.85 11.98
N ASP A 470 7.79 -29.07 12.52
CA ASP A 470 8.28 -29.42 13.86
C ASP A 470 9.82 -29.31 14.01
N ASP A 471 10.54 -29.33 12.89
CA ASP A 471 11.99 -29.12 12.83
C ASP A 471 12.39 -27.64 12.72
N THR A 472 11.41 -26.75 12.51
CA THR A 472 11.61 -25.31 12.30
C THR A 472 11.39 -24.51 13.58
N VAL A 473 10.39 -24.89 14.38
CA VAL A 473 10.06 -24.25 15.66
C VAL A 473 9.82 -25.27 16.75
N VAL A 474 10.05 -24.89 18.01
CA VAL A 474 9.64 -25.70 19.16
C VAL A 474 8.22 -25.29 19.56
N LYS A 475 7.29 -26.24 19.51
CA LYS A 475 5.88 -26.01 19.86
C LYS A 475 5.61 -26.45 21.30
N LEU A 476 5.00 -25.56 22.08
CA LEU A 476 4.57 -25.84 23.46
C LEU A 476 3.05 -25.76 23.58
N PRO A 477 2.40 -26.59 24.42
CA PRO A 477 0.95 -26.59 24.53
C PRO A 477 0.43 -25.25 25.06
N ARG A 478 -0.79 -24.89 24.63
CA ARG A 478 -1.46 -23.63 25.02
C ARG A 478 -1.49 -23.38 26.53
N ASN A 479 -1.70 -24.42 27.32
CA ASN A 479 -1.77 -24.36 28.77
C ASN A 479 -0.43 -24.61 29.46
N VAL A 480 0.70 -24.44 28.76
CA VAL A 480 2.04 -24.61 29.35
C VAL A 480 2.17 -23.78 30.63
N SER A 481 2.60 -24.45 31.69
CA SER A 481 2.88 -23.83 32.99
C SER A 481 4.24 -23.14 33.00
N ARG A 482 4.45 -22.27 33.99
CA ARG A 482 5.73 -21.57 34.19
C ARG A 482 6.92 -22.54 34.28
N LEU A 483 6.77 -23.61 35.07
CA LEU A 483 7.82 -24.61 35.28
C LEU A 483 8.10 -25.44 34.02
N GLU A 484 7.07 -25.81 33.27
CA GLU A 484 7.25 -26.53 31.99
C GLU A 484 7.94 -25.66 30.95
N LEU A 485 7.58 -24.37 30.85
CA LEU A 485 8.23 -23.42 29.97
C LEU A 485 9.70 -23.20 30.37
N ALA A 486 9.97 -22.99 31.65
CA ALA A 486 11.34 -22.82 32.17
C ALA A 486 12.19 -24.06 31.88
N LYS A 487 11.64 -25.25 32.11
CA LYS A 487 12.31 -26.52 31.78
C LYS A 487 12.60 -26.62 30.29
N ALA A 488 11.62 -26.35 29.42
CA ALA A 488 11.80 -26.43 27.97
C ALA A 488 12.89 -25.48 27.47
N LEU A 489 12.92 -24.24 27.98
CA LEU A 489 13.94 -23.25 27.62
C LEU A 489 15.32 -23.63 28.18
N SER A 490 15.39 -24.12 29.42
CA SER A 490 16.64 -24.58 30.02
C SER A 490 17.22 -25.80 29.30
N ASP A 491 16.39 -26.78 28.96
CA ASP A 491 16.79 -27.97 28.23
C ASP A 491 17.27 -27.59 26.81
N LEU A 492 16.62 -26.60 26.18
CA LEU A 492 17.03 -26.10 24.86
C LEU A 492 18.34 -25.30 24.90
N LEU A 493 18.54 -24.44 25.91
CA LEU A 493 19.80 -23.71 26.12
C LEU A 493 21.00 -24.64 26.37
N ALA A 494 20.76 -25.85 26.90
CA ALA A 494 21.78 -26.85 27.13
C ALA A 494 22.09 -27.72 25.88
N ASP A 495 21.33 -27.60 24.79
CA ASP A 495 21.42 -28.43 23.59
C ASP A 495 21.84 -27.60 22.37
N GLU A 496 23.14 -27.29 22.31
CA GLU A 496 23.75 -26.53 21.22
C GLU A 496 23.52 -27.15 19.82
N PRO A 497 23.64 -28.48 19.61
CA PRO A 497 23.28 -29.10 18.33
C PRO A 497 21.84 -28.84 17.91
N ARG A 498 20.89 -28.90 18.86
CA ARG A 498 19.48 -28.64 18.57
C ARG A 498 19.21 -27.18 18.25
N LEU A 499 19.85 -26.24 18.96
CA LEU A 499 19.79 -24.81 18.63
C LEU A 499 20.30 -24.55 17.20
N ALA A 500 21.45 -25.13 16.84
CA ALA A 500 22.01 -24.99 15.50
C ALA A 500 21.09 -25.57 14.41
N ALA A 501 20.46 -26.72 14.68
CA ALA A 501 19.50 -27.35 13.76
C ALA A 501 18.25 -26.46 13.55
N LEU A 502 17.63 -25.97 14.62
CA LEU A 502 16.48 -25.06 14.56
C LEU A 502 16.82 -23.76 13.82
N SER A 503 18.01 -23.21 14.09
CA SER A 503 18.52 -22.01 13.42
C SER A 503 18.64 -22.22 11.90
N ALA A 504 19.20 -23.35 11.46
CA ALA A 504 19.34 -23.69 10.05
C ALA A 504 17.98 -23.95 9.38
N ALA A 505 17.09 -24.70 10.04
CA ALA A 505 15.75 -24.98 9.54
C ALA A 505 14.90 -23.70 9.41
N GLY A 506 14.99 -22.79 10.40
CA GLY A 506 14.34 -21.48 10.38
C GLY A 506 14.76 -20.63 9.19
N ARG A 507 16.08 -20.50 8.94
CA ARG A 507 16.58 -19.79 7.74
C ARG A 507 16.12 -20.44 6.44
N ALA A 508 16.12 -21.77 6.38
CA ALA A 508 15.66 -22.50 5.20
C ALA A 508 14.15 -22.31 4.96
N TYR A 509 13.35 -22.24 6.03
CA TYR A 509 11.93 -21.91 5.95
C TYR A 509 11.74 -20.48 5.45
N ALA A 510 12.43 -19.50 6.03
CA ALA A 510 12.34 -18.10 5.63
C ALA A 510 12.73 -17.88 4.16
N ALA A 511 13.81 -18.52 3.69
CA ALA A 511 14.26 -18.43 2.30
C ALA A 511 13.25 -18.97 1.27
N ARG A 512 12.33 -19.84 1.67
CA ARG A 512 11.26 -20.38 0.80
C ARG A 512 9.96 -19.58 0.87
N ASN A 513 9.86 -18.64 1.81
CA ASN A 513 8.65 -17.88 2.10
C ASN A 513 8.99 -16.38 2.14
N THR A 514 9.58 -15.84 1.08
CA THR A 514 9.99 -14.43 1.01
C THR A 514 8.87 -13.54 0.50
N TYR A 515 8.98 -12.23 0.74
CA TYR A 515 8.05 -11.24 0.18
C TYR A 515 8.00 -11.26 -1.36
N GLN A 516 9.14 -11.45 -2.01
CA GLN A 516 9.21 -11.59 -3.46
C GLN A 516 8.39 -12.79 -3.96
N LEU A 517 8.59 -13.98 -3.37
CA LEU A 517 7.85 -15.18 -3.77
C LEU A 517 6.34 -15.03 -3.51
N ALA A 518 5.97 -14.31 -2.45
CA ALA A 518 4.58 -14.01 -2.17
C ALA A 518 3.97 -13.04 -3.18
N ALA A 519 4.71 -12.00 -3.59
CA ALA A 519 4.28 -11.07 -4.64
C ALA A 519 4.13 -11.78 -6.00
N GLU A 520 5.05 -12.67 -6.35
CA GLU A 520 4.98 -13.51 -7.56
C GLU A 520 3.74 -14.40 -7.56
N LYS A 521 3.48 -15.10 -6.44
CA LYS A 521 2.27 -15.91 -6.27
C LYS A 521 1.00 -15.07 -6.36
N LEU A 522 0.97 -13.93 -5.67
CA LEU A 522 -0.18 -13.02 -5.69
C LEU A 522 -0.47 -12.52 -7.12
N SER A 523 0.54 -11.99 -7.81
CA SER A 523 0.37 -11.46 -9.16
C SER A 523 -0.05 -12.56 -10.15
N SER A 524 0.57 -13.74 -10.08
CA SER A 524 0.18 -14.88 -10.92
C SER A 524 -1.27 -15.29 -10.68
N GLU A 525 -1.69 -15.36 -9.41
CA GLU A 525 -3.02 -15.82 -9.05
C GLU A 525 -4.12 -14.82 -9.47
N LEU A 526 -3.86 -13.51 -9.33
CA LEU A 526 -4.80 -12.48 -9.75
C LEU A 526 -4.88 -12.35 -11.28
N SER A 527 -3.74 -12.42 -11.98
CA SER A 527 -3.70 -12.26 -13.45
C SER A 527 -4.29 -13.44 -14.22
N GLN A 528 -4.09 -14.69 -13.77
CA GLN A 528 -4.69 -15.87 -14.42
C GLN A 528 -6.23 -15.86 -14.34
N SER A 529 -6.77 -15.34 -13.25
CA SER A 529 -8.22 -15.23 -13.07
C SER A 529 -8.87 -14.20 -14.00
N ALA A 530 -8.20 -13.07 -14.24
CA ALA A 530 -8.70 -12.02 -15.15
C ALA A 530 -8.80 -12.49 -16.60
N LEU A 531 -7.97 -13.46 -17.01
CA LEU A 531 -8.04 -14.08 -18.34
C LEU A 531 -9.22 -15.06 -18.47
N ASN A 532 -9.62 -15.71 -17.37
CA ASN A 532 -10.69 -16.73 -17.36
C ASN A 532 -12.09 -16.14 -17.15
N SER A 533 -12.22 -14.92 -16.64
CA SER A 533 -13.50 -14.21 -16.47
C SER A 533 -13.98 -13.47 -17.72
N GLY A 534 -13.17 -13.46 -18.79
CA GLY A 534 -13.46 -12.83 -20.09
C GLY A 534 -14.05 -13.73 -21.17
N THR A 535 -14.38 -15.00 -20.84
CA THR A 535 -15.09 -15.95 -21.72
C THR A 535 -16.49 -16.23 -21.19
#